data_AF-A0A938M7W0-F1
#
_entry.id   AF-A0A938M7W0-F1
#
_cell.length_a   1.000
_cell.length_b   1.000
_cell.length_c   1.000
_cell.angle_alpha   90.00
_cell.angle_beta   90.00
_cell.angle_gamma   90.00
#
_symmetry.space_group_name_H-M   'P 1'
#
loop_
_entity.id
_entity.type
_entity.pdbx_description
1 polymer ?
#
loop_
_entity_poly.entity_id
_entity_poly.type
_entity_poly.pdbx_seq_one_letter_code
_entity_poly.pdbx_strand_id
1 'polypeptide(L)'
;MLRAEAPGKLVGFPYGYHVLDGFQPASYHNTGHRALAEVLASPDVDFLFSPYGYRERQPGGYCMPLIPLGSLAAHSKLYYLEDDTRTALAPVGASYGRCETVEQSVHVLWRNAACALAEFGNLWWMDWDQGWYDHPQLQQALAQMERMALESVRHDRARNAEILVVFSDESHRWFRAGERLVDPLVTRQMREIARIGAPYDACLISDLDKMRDYKLYIFADTLYASEAQRETVRRRVMQPGKTALWVYAPGLMSETDLKAENASSLTGIDLAMDATTACPLGVVITDYAHPATRGLAPDLRFGTELNLSPILWCADTRATILGHLVGTPTSTETPVKWWSLWRPGFALKTVNGANSVFCSAPQLPAALLRNLARLAGVHIYDDQGDVLFANSGFLAIHTAHAGERLIRLPRPATVTDAMTGEPVGRNVREFRATIPGQETRCWWVD
;
A
#
# COMPACT_ATOMS: atom_id res chain seq x y z
N MET A 1 -15.37 19.77 -24.33
CA MET A 1 -15.98 21.08 -23.98
C MET A 1 -15.00 21.96 -23.21
N LEU A 2 -14.45 21.51 -22.06
CA LEU A 2 -13.50 22.28 -21.24
C LEU A 2 -12.27 22.82 -22.01
N ARG A 3 -11.57 21.98 -22.78
CA ARG A 3 -10.41 22.43 -23.57
C ARG A 3 -10.75 23.43 -24.68
N ALA A 4 -11.98 23.40 -25.20
CA ALA A 4 -12.43 24.34 -26.21
C ALA A 4 -12.68 25.74 -25.61
N GLU A 5 -13.11 25.80 -24.34
CA GLU A 5 -13.37 27.06 -23.62
C GLU A 5 -12.11 27.66 -23.00
N ALA A 6 -11.09 26.84 -22.70
CA ALA A 6 -9.84 27.29 -22.07
C ALA A 6 -8.60 26.63 -22.70
N PRO A 7 -8.24 26.99 -23.96
CA PRO A 7 -7.08 26.41 -24.63
C PRO A 7 -5.78 26.70 -23.87
N GLY A 8 -4.89 25.70 -23.79
CA GLY A 8 -3.58 25.81 -23.14
C GLY A 8 -3.60 25.72 -21.61
N LYS A 9 -4.77 25.56 -20.97
CA LYS A 9 -4.86 25.32 -19.52
C LYS A 9 -4.84 23.82 -19.21
N LEU A 10 -4.18 23.48 -18.10
CA LEU A 10 -4.26 22.13 -17.52
C LEU A 10 -5.66 21.91 -16.91
N VAL A 11 -6.22 20.73 -17.12
CA VAL A 11 -7.51 20.32 -16.59
C VAL A 11 -7.33 19.21 -15.55
N GLY A 12 -7.91 19.39 -14.37
CA GLY A 12 -7.87 18.40 -13.30
C GLY A 12 -8.98 18.59 -12.29
N PHE A 13 -9.24 17.55 -11.51
CA PHE A 13 -10.33 17.49 -10.53
C PHE A 13 -10.06 16.41 -9.48
N PRO A 14 -10.77 16.44 -8.33
CA PRO A 14 -10.58 15.42 -7.31
C PRO A 14 -11.14 14.08 -7.79
N TYR A 15 -10.30 13.05 -7.86
CA TYR A 15 -10.74 11.72 -8.31
C TYR A 15 -9.80 10.61 -7.83
N GLY A 16 -10.21 9.35 -7.99
CA GLY A 16 -9.31 8.21 -7.84
C GLY A 16 -9.14 7.70 -6.41
N TYR A 17 -10.13 7.94 -5.55
CA TYR A 17 -10.18 7.51 -4.14
C TYR A 17 -10.30 5.98 -3.98
N HIS A 18 -9.30 5.24 -4.48
CA HIS A 18 -9.26 3.78 -4.49
C HIS A 18 -9.01 3.23 -3.10
N VAL A 19 -8.10 3.86 -2.36
CA VAL A 19 -7.76 3.50 -0.97
C VAL A 19 -8.56 4.32 0.06
N LEU A 20 -9.77 4.78 -0.32
CA LEU A 20 -10.59 5.59 0.57
C LEU A 20 -10.86 4.88 1.89
N ASP A 21 -10.69 5.63 2.98
CA ASP A 21 -11.03 5.14 4.30
C ASP A 21 -12.53 4.97 4.43
N GLY A 22 -12.96 3.72 4.57
CA GLY A 22 -14.36 3.31 4.69
C GLY A 22 -15.03 3.74 5.99
N PHE A 23 -14.98 5.02 6.37
CA PHE A 23 -15.72 5.58 7.50
C PHE A 23 -17.24 5.37 7.37
N GLN A 24 -17.72 5.10 6.16
CA GLN A 24 -19.09 4.68 5.87
C GLN A 24 -19.10 3.61 4.77
N PRO A 25 -19.45 2.34 5.07
CA PRO A 25 -19.54 1.26 4.07
C PRO A 25 -20.46 1.59 2.89
N ALA A 26 -21.55 2.33 3.15
CA ALA A 26 -22.48 2.79 2.13
C ALA A 26 -21.86 3.81 1.14
N SER A 27 -20.71 4.39 1.45
CA SER A 27 -20.10 5.44 0.63
C SER A 27 -19.23 4.86 -0.49
N TYR A 28 -18.72 3.63 -0.38
CA TYR A 28 -17.72 3.14 -1.34
C TYR A 28 -18.22 3.12 -2.80
N HIS A 29 -19.43 2.61 -3.03
CA HIS A 29 -20.08 2.62 -4.36
C HIS A 29 -20.72 3.97 -4.71
N ASN A 30 -21.14 4.75 -3.70
CA ASN A 30 -21.82 6.03 -3.90
C ASN A 30 -20.86 7.23 -4.08
N THR A 31 -19.54 7.00 -4.04
CA THR A 31 -18.53 8.05 -4.17
C THR A 31 -18.28 8.52 -5.61
N GLY A 32 -18.70 7.77 -6.63
CA GLY A 32 -18.49 8.15 -8.04
C GLY A 32 -17.05 8.02 -8.55
N HIS A 33 -16.14 7.38 -7.79
CA HIS A 33 -14.70 7.29 -8.11
C HIS A 33 -14.23 5.96 -8.74
N ARG A 34 -15.13 5.20 -9.39
CA ARG A 34 -14.89 3.80 -9.84
C ARG A 34 -14.61 3.62 -11.35
N ALA A 35 -14.26 4.71 -12.03
CA ALA A 35 -13.88 4.73 -13.43
C ALA A 35 -12.46 5.31 -13.63
N LEU A 36 -11.54 5.01 -12.70
CA LEU A 36 -10.21 5.62 -12.71
C LEU A 36 -9.45 5.27 -14.01
N ALA A 37 -9.53 4.03 -14.49
CA ALA A 37 -8.90 3.65 -15.76
C ALA A 37 -9.40 4.52 -16.95
N GLU A 38 -10.70 4.81 -17.01
CA GLU A 38 -11.33 5.63 -18.05
C GLU A 38 -10.89 7.10 -17.93
N VAL A 39 -10.84 7.63 -16.70
CA VAL A 39 -10.38 8.99 -16.42
C VAL A 39 -8.91 9.17 -16.82
N LEU A 40 -8.04 8.21 -16.49
CA LEU A 40 -6.62 8.25 -16.83
C LEU A 40 -6.37 8.14 -18.33
N ALA A 41 -7.16 7.34 -19.04
CA ALA A 41 -7.07 7.22 -20.50
C ALA A 41 -7.54 8.48 -21.25
N SER A 42 -8.32 9.36 -20.59
CA SER A 42 -8.85 10.55 -21.24
C SER A 42 -7.73 11.55 -21.59
N PRO A 43 -7.64 12.00 -22.86
CA PRO A 43 -6.71 13.06 -23.25
C PRO A 43 -7.15 14.43 -22.73
N ASP A 44 -8.37 14.58 -22.21
CA ASP A 44 -8.91 15.83 -21.68
C ASP A 44 -8.56 16.07 -20.21
N VAL A 45 -7.94 15.10 -19.54
CA VAL A 45 -7.52 15.19 -18.13
C VAL A 45 -6.00 15.25 -18.08
N ASP A 46 -5.44 16.27 -17.41
CA ASP A 46 -3.99 16.48 -17.29
C ASP A 46 -3.47 16.07 -15.91
N PHE A 47 -4.27 16.28 -14.86
CA PHE A 47 -3.88 15.98 -13.50
C PHE A 47 -5.07 15.56 -12.63
N LEU A 48 -4.80 14.78 -11.59
CA LEU A 48 -5.76 14.48 -10.54
C LEU A 48 -5.20 14.93 -9.20
N PHE A 49 -6.09 15.14 -8.24
CA PHE A 49 -5.69 15.41 -6.88
C PHE A 49 -6.58 14.68 -5.88
N SER A 50 -6.03 14.45 -4.71
CA SER A 50 -6.76 13.88 -3.57
C SER A 50 -6.04 14.23 -2.29
N PRO A 51 -6.72 14.19 -1.13
CA PRO A 51 -6.03 14.10 0.14
C PRO A 51 -5.27 12.77 0.27
N TYR A 52 -4.51 12.64 1.35
CA TYR A 52 -3.96 11.37 1.81
C TYR A 52 -4.98 10.61 2.68
N GLY A 53 -4.69 9.34 2.96
CA GLY A 53 -5.47 8.51 3.87
C GLY A 53 -5.63 9.16 5.26
N TYR A 54 -6.88 9.29 5.70
CA TYR A 54 -7.28 9.83 6.98
C TYR A 54 -7.24 8.83 8.15
N ARG A 55 -7.18 7.52 7.91
CA ARG A 55 -7.17 6.52 8.99
C ARG A 55 -5.91 6.46 9.81
N GLU A 56 -4.80 6.91 9.25
CA GLU A 56 -3.51 6.93 9.95
C GLU A 56 -2.83 8.29 9.85
N ARG A 57 -3.63 9.36 9.77
CA ARG A 57 -3.12 10.72 9.62
C ARG A 57 -2.44 11.26 10.87
N GLN A 58 -2.71 10.68 12.04
CA GLN A 58 -2.14 11.06 13.34
C GLN A 58 -0.61 10.98 13.37
N PRO A 59 0.04 11.65 14.35
CA PRO A 59 1.46 11.44 14.65
C PRO A 59 1.82 9.95 14.86
N GLY A 60 2.92 9.49 14.28
CA GLY A 60 3.32 8.07 14.25
C GLY A 60 2.57 7.21 13.22
N GLY A 61 1.57 7.77 12.54
CA GLY A 61 0.86 7.14 11.44
C GLY A 61 1.60 7.27 10.09
N TYR A 62 0.94 6.96 8.98
CA TYR A 62 1.53 7.00 7.63
C TYR A 62 0.83 8.00 6.72
N CYS A 63 1.55 8.49 5.72
CA CYS A 63 0.98 9.23 4.60
C CYS A 63 0.84 8.28 3.42
N MET A 64 -0.33 8.26 2.80
CA MET A 64 -0.55 7.50 1.57
C MET A 64 -1.53 8.24 0.67
N PRO A 65 -1.13 8.52 -0.58
CA PRO A 65 -2.02 8.96 -1.64
C PRO A 65 -3.19 7.99 -1.81
N LEU A 66 -4.41 8.50 -1.90
CA LEU A 66 -5.61 7.66 -2.06
C LEU A 66 -5.72 7.04 -3.47
N ILE A 67 -4.83 7.43 -4.38
CA ILE A 67 -4.80 7.03 -5.78
C ILE A 67 -3.57 6.14 -6.05
N PRO A 68 -3.69 5.06 -6.84
CA PRO A 68 -2.54 4.29 -7.32
C PRO A 68 -1.65 5.11 -8.27
N LEU A 69 -0.64 5.78 -7.71
CA LEU A 69 0.22 6.73 -8.43
C LEU A 69 1.05 6.11 -9.57
N GLY A 70 1.29 4.80 -9.53
CA GLY A 70 1.87 4.06 -10.65
C GLY A 70 1.01 4.17 -11.91
N SER A 71 -0.31 4.04 -11.77
CA SER A 71 -1.24 4.21 -12.89
C SER A 71 -1.27 5.65 -13.40
N LEU A 72 -1.23 6.67 -12.53
CA LEU A 72 -1.14 8.06 -13.00
C LEU A 72 0.11 8.30 -13.85
N ALA A 73 1.27 7.85 -13.35
CA ALA A 73 2.54 7.99 -14.05
C ALA A 73 2.54 7.24 -15.39
N ALA A 74 1.95 6.04 -15.45
CA ALA A 74 1.82 5.25 -16.67
C ALA A 74 0.99 5.95 -17.77
N HIS A 75 0.11 6.88 -17.39
CA HIS A 75 -0.69 7.70 -18.31
C HIS A 75 -0.18 9.14 -18.45
N SER A 76 1.03 9.43 -17.97
CA SER A 76 1.63 10.76 -18.01
C SER A 76 0.76 11.85 -17.38
N LYS A 77 0.01 11.51 -16.30
CA LYS A 77 -0.83 12.45 -15.56
C LYS A 77 -0.08 12.97 -14.33
N LEU A 78 -0.26 14.26 -14.02
CA LEU A 78 0.28 14.84 -12.80
C LEU A 78 -0.60 14.47 -11.59
N TYR A 79 0.02 14.41 -10.41
CA TYR A 79 -0.67 14.25 -9.14
C TYR A 79 -0.40 15.44 -8.22
N TYR A 80 -1.45 15.91 -7.54
CA TYR A 80 -1.33 16.81 -6.41
C TYR A 80 -1.91 16.16 -5.15
N LEU A 81 -1.09 16.07 -4.12
CA LEU A 81 -1.49 15.69 -2.79
C LEU A 81 -2.04 16.91 -2.06
N GLU A 82 -3.31 16.87 -1.70
CA GLU A 82 -3.91 17.85 -0.79
C GLU A 82 -3.54 17.48 0.65
N ASP A 83 -2.78 18.34 1.32
CA ASP A 83 -2.47 18.19 2.73
C ASP A 83 -3.41 19.05 3.58
N ASP A 84 -4.48 18.41 4.06
CA ASP A 84 -5.47 19.01 4.96
C ASP A 84 -5.16 18.71 6.44
N THR A 85 -3.87 18.54 6.81
CA THR A 85 -3.45 18.17 8.17
C THR A 85 -4.09 19.04 9.24
N ARG A 86 -4.81 18.37 10.14
CA ARG A 86 -5.32 18.95 11.39
C ARG A 86 -4.15 19.18 12.34
N THR A 87 -3.53 20.35 12.25
CA THR A 87 -2.44 20.76 13.14
C THR A 87 -2.96 20.98 14.57
N ALA A 88 -2.04 21.30 15.49
CA ALA A 88 -2.39 21.71 16.84
C ALA A 88 -3.17 23.03 16.93
N LEU A 89 -3.29 23.79 15.84
CA LEU A 89 -4.11 25.00 15.77
C LEU A 89 -5.52 24.72 15.27
N ALA A 90 -5.76 23.55 14.64
CA ALA A 90 -7.12 23.15 14.28
C ALA A 90 -8.01 23.10 15.54
N PRO A 91 -9.33 23.34 15.42
CA PRO A 91 -10.25 23.27 16.55
C PRO A 91 -10.12 21.96 17.32
N VAL A 92 -10.27 21.98 18.65
CA VAL A 92 -10.19 20.77 19.50
C VAL A 92 -11.23 19.72 19.09
N GLY A 93 -12.39 20.17 18.59
CA GLY A 93 -13.43 19.31 18.02
C GLY A 93 -13.20 18.88 16.57
N ALA A 94 -12.04 19.20 15.97
CA ALA A 94 -11.68 18.63 14.68
C ALA A 94 -11.65 17.10 14.82
N SER A 95 -12.17 16.42 13.80
CA SER A 95 -12.31 14.96 13.80
C SER A 95 -10.94 14.25 13.91
N TYR A 96 -10.93 12.91 13.84
CA TYR A 96 -9.78 12.02 14.01
C TYR A 96 -8.44 12.53 13.44
N GLY A 97 -7.36 12.32 14.20
CA GLY A 97 -5.98 12.54 13.74
C GLY A 97 -5.46 13.98 13.81
N ARG A 98 -6.09 14.83 14.61
CA ARG A 98 -5.56 16.15 15.00
C ARG A 98 -4.26 15.99 15.81
N CYS A 99 -3.26 16.80 15.52
CA CYS A 99 -2.02 16.87 16.31
C CYS A 99 -2.27 17.59 17.65
N GLU A 100 -1.60 17.17 18.72
CA GLU A 100 -1.77 17.79 20.05
C GLU A 100 -0.84 18.99 20.22
N THR A 101 0.37 18.92 19.67
CA THR A 101 1.39 19.97 19.76
C THR A 101 1.84 20.50 18.40
N VAL A 102 2.39 21.71 18.40
CA VAL A 102 2.99 22.31 17.20
C VAL A 102 4.13 21.44 16.67
N GLU A 103 4.96 20.88 17.55
CA GLU A 103 6.07 20.01 17.19
C GLU A 103 5.61 18.73 16.48
N GLN A 104 4.57 18.07 16.99
CA GLN A 104 3.93 16.95 16.30
C GLN A 104 3.41 17.36 14.92
N SER A 105 2.79 18.55 14.84
CA SER A 105 2.28 19.08 13.57
C SER A 105 3.41 19.26 12.56
N VAL A 106 4.56 19.80 12.98
CA VAL A 106 5.76 19.94 12.13
C VAL A 106 6.18 18.58 11.57
N HIS A 107 6.30 17.55 12.40
CA HIS A 107 6.76 16.24 11.93
C HIS A 107 5.74 15.49 11.07
N VAL A 108 4.44 15.65 11.32
CA VAL A 108 3.38 15.14 10.44
C VAL A 108 3.43 15.82 9.07
N LEU A 109 3.62 17.14 9.03
CA LEU A 109 3.77 17.87 7.76
C LEU A 109 5.04 17.44 7.02
N TRP A 110 6.16 17.24 7.72
CA TRP A 110 7.38 16.69 7.12
C TRP A 110 7.17 15.28 6.55
N ARG A 111 6.41 14.42 7.24
CA ARG A 111 6.05 13.08 6.74
C ARG A 111 5.31 13.17 5.42
N ASN A 112 4.32 14.05 5.33
CA ASN A 112 3.49 14.21 4.15
C ASN A 112 4.28 14.84 2.99
N ALA A 113 5.11 15.86 3.27
CA ALA A 113 6.02 16.45 2.29
C ALA A 113 7.03 15.43 1.75
N ALA A 114 7.60 14.60 2.62
CA ALA A 114 8.50 13.51 2.23
C ALA A 114 7.80 12.46 1.35
N CYS A 115 6.56 12.10 1.68
CA CYS A 115 5.74 11.21 0.85
C CYS A 115 5.53 11.79 -0.55
N ALA A 116 5.12 13.06 -0.66
CA ALA A 116 4.95 13.72 -1.95
C ALA A 116 6.27 13.76 -2.74
N LEU A 117 7.39 14.05 -2.08
CA LEU A 117 8.70 14.12 -2.72
C LEU A 117 9.16 12.77 -3.26
N ALA A 118 8.99 11.69 -2.48
CA ALA A 118 9.37 10.35 -2.89
C ALA A 118 8.53 9.84 -4.06
N GLU A 119 7.23 10.13 -4.08
CA GLU A 119 6.26 9.63 -5.06
C GLU A 119 6.08 10.52 -6.32
N PHE A 120 6.95 11.52 -6.51
CA PHE A 120 6.80 12.53 -7.59
C PHE A 120 5.50 13.33 -7.55
N GLY A 121 4.86 13.37 -6.39
CA GLY A 121 3.70 14.20 -6.16
C GLY A 121 4.07 15.67 -6.06
N ASN A 122 3.13 16.52 -6.46
CA ASN A 122 3.06 17.89 -6.00
C ASN A 122 2.26 17.91 -4.69
N LEU A 123 2.41 18.96 -3.88
CA LEU A 123 1.65 19.10 -2.64
C LEU A 123 1.17 20.54 -2.49
N TRP A 124 -0.04 20.71 -1.96
CA TRP A 124 -0.47 21.98 -1.38
C TRP A 124 -1.00 21.75 0.04
N TRP A 125 -0.89 22.77 0.89
CA TRP A 125 -1.51 22.77 2.21
C TRP A 125 -2.90 23.42 2.11
N MET A 126 -3.92 22.66 2.50
CA MET A 126 -5.30 23.14 2.55
C MET A 126 -5.59 23.68 3.94
N ASP A 127 -5.79 24.99 4.04
CA ASP A 127 -6.36 25.63 5.23
C ASP A 127 -7.87 25.77 5.03
N TRP A 128 -8.64 25.40 6.05
CA TRP A 128 -10.10 25.54 6.08
C TRP A 128 -10.52 26.95 6.53
N ASP A 129 -9.77 27.96 6.10
CA ASP A 129 -9.89 29.38 6.47
C ASP A 129 -9.93 29.59 8.00
N GLN A 130 -9.09 28.85 8.72
CA GLN A 130 -9.10 28.80 10.18
C GLN A 130 -7.70 29.00 10.80
N GLY A 131 -6.71 29.35 9.97
CA GLY A 131 -5.35 29.62 10.44
C GLY A 131 -4.68 28.36 11.01
N TRP A 132 -4.95 27.18 10.44
CA TRP A 132 -4.37 25.92 10.93
C TRP A 132 -2.85 25.91 10.83
N TYR A 133 -2.28 26.78 9.98
CA TYR A 133 -0.84 26.90 9.80
C TYR A 133 -0.25 28.17 10.40
N ASP A 134 -1.05 29.01 11.08
CA ASP A 134 -0.65 30.33 11.59
C ASP A 134 0.13 30.27 12.90
N HIS A 135 1.30 29.61 12.84
CA HIS A 135 2.26 29.58 13.94
C HIS A 135 3.68 29.72 13.39
N PRO A 136 4.57 30.53 14.01
CA PRO A 136 5.91 30.78 13.48
C PRO A 136 6.72 29.51 13.18
N GLN A 137 6.65 28.50 14.05
CA GLN A 137 7.35 27.21 13.83
C GLN A 137 6.78 26.42 12.64
N LEU A 138 5.46 26.47 12.41
CA LEU A 138 4.85 25.81 11.25
C LEU A 138 5.29 26.52 9.97
N GLN A 139 5.17 27.85 9.93
CA GLN A 139 5.59 28.66 8.78
C GLN A 139 7.08 28.46 8.46
N GLN A 140 7.94 28.38 9.47
CA GLN A 140 9.36 28.07 9.28
C GLN A 140 9.57 26.67 8.68
N ALA A 141 8.84 25.66 9.17
CA ALA A 141 8.92 24.30 8.64
C ALA A 141 8.41 24.22 7.20
N LEU A 142 7.29 24.87 6.87
CA LEU A 142 6.75 24.97 5.50
C LEU A 142 7.78 25.60 4.54
N ALA A 143 8.43 26.69 4.96
CA ALA A 143 9.49 27.33 4.17
C ALA A 143 10.76 26.46 4.01
N GLN A 144 11.03 25.55 4.96
CA GLN A 144 12.09 24.54 4.79
C GLN A 144 11.68 23.45 3.80
N MET A 145 10.44 22.96 3.87
CA MET A 145 9.90 21.97 2.95
C MET A 145 9.86 22.49 1.51
N GLU A 146 9.47 23.76 1.32
CA GLU A 146 9.50 24.42 0.00
C GLU A 146 10.93 24.48 -0.57
N ARG A 147 11.91 24.87 0.25
CA ARG A 147 13.33 24.88 -0.16
C ARG A 147 13.82 23.49 -0.55
N MET A 148 13.50 22.47 0.24
CA MET A 148 13.83 21.07 -0.07
C MET A 148 13.16 20.63 -1.38
N ALA A 149 11.89 20.99 -1.60
CA ALA A 149 11.16 20.67 -2.82
C ALA A 149 11.82 21.33 -4.05
N LEU A 150 12.26 22.59 -3.94
CA LEU A 150 13.00 23.28 -5.00
C LEU A 150 14.40 22.71 -5.23
N GLU A 151 15.10 22.28 -4.17
CA GLU A 151 16.41 21.62 -4.28
C GLU A 151 16.29 20.25 -4.97
N SER A 152 15.20 19.52 -4.70
CA SER A 152 14.97 18.18 -5.22
C SER A 152 15.06 18.04 -6.74
N VAL A 153 14.83 19.12 -7.48
CA VAL A 153 14.93 19.14 -8.95
C VAL A 153 16.37 18.93 -9.45
N ARG A 154 17.35 19.06 -8.54
CA ARG A 154 18.78 18.84 -8.80
C ARG A 154 19.24 17.43 -8.50
N HIS A 155 18.41 16.61 -7.86
CA HIS A 155 18.71 15.22 -7.50
C HIS A 155 18.03 14.24 -8.45
N ASP A 156 18.60 13.04 -8.57
CA ASP A 156 17.93 11.95 -9.28
C ASP A 156 16.75 11.45 -8.44
N ARG A 157 15.53 11.75 -8.89
CA ARG A 157 14.32 11.34 -8.20
C ARG A 157 13.76 10.01 -8.70
N ALA A 158 14.36 9.34 -9.68
CA ALA A 158 13.80 8.14 -10.33
C ALA A 158 13.18 7.13 -9.33
N ARG A 159 11.98 6.63 -9.64
CA ARG A 159 11.28 5.62 -8.82
C ARG A 159 12.16 4.37 -8.71
N ASN A 160 12.42 3.92 -7.48
CA ASN A 160 13.31 2.77 -7.22
C ASN A 160 12.64 1.63 -6.43
N ALA A 161 11.32 1.68 -6.22
CA ALA A 161 10.57 0.61 -5.57
C ALA A 161 10.81 -0.76 -6.23
N GLU A 162 10.86 -1.84 -5.46
CA GLU A 162 10.98 -3.20 -6.02
C GLU A 162 9.72 -4.04 -5.74
N ILE A 163 8.73 -3.40 -5.13
CA ILE A 163 7.40 -3.92 -4.79
C ILE A 163 6.37 -3.15 -5.61
N LEU A 164 5.44 -3.88 -6.23
CA LEU A 164 4.25 -3.32 -6.86
C LEU A 164 3.00 -3.83 -6.15
N VAL A 165 2.20 -2.93 -5.62
CA VAL A 165 0.85 -3.20 -5.13
C VAL A 165 -0.12 -3.07 -6.30
N VAL A 166 -0.86 -4.14 -6.59
CA VAL A 166 -1.78 -4.22 -7.71
C VAL A 166 -3.21 -4.20 -7.18
N PHE A 167 -3.96 -3.22 -7.67
CA PHE A 167 -5.36 -2.99 -7.36
C PHE A 167 -6.28 -3.28 -8.55
N SER A 168 -7.57 -3.45 -8.30
CA SER A 168 -8.59 -3.68 -9.34
C SER A 168 -9.81 -2.80 -9.12
N ASP A 169 -10.06 -1.85 -10.04
CA ASP A 169 -11.31 -1.09 -10.05
C ASP A 169 -12.49 -1.96 -10.51
N GLU A 170 -12.24 -2.92 -11.39
CA GLU A 170 -13.22 -3.82 -11.96
C GLU A 170 -13.76 -4.81 -10.93
N SER A 171 -12.91 -5.35 -10.05
CA SER A 171 -13.35 -6.21 -8.92
C SER A 171 -14.46 -5.54 -8.12
N HIS A 172 -14.36 -4.23 -7.90
CA HIS A 172 -15.32 -3.49 -7.09
C HIS A 172 -16.68 -3.31 -7.75
N ARG A 173 -16.78 -3.45 -9.08
CA ARG A 173 -18.07 -3.40 -9.80
C ARG A 173 -19.00 -4.55 -9.42
N TRP A 174 -18.42 -5.65 -8.93
CA TRP A 174 -19.12 -6.87 -8.53
C TRP A 174 -19.52 -6.90 -7.05
N PHE A 175 -19.13 -5.90 -6.26
CA PHE A 175 -19.44 -5.87 -4.83
C PHE A 175 -20.88 -5.43 -4.59
N ARG A 176 -21.49 -6.00 -3.56
CA ARG A 176 -22.79 -5.54 -3.07
C ARG A 176 -22.64 -4.11 -2.52
N ALA A 177 -23.65 -3.27 -2.75
CA ALA A 177 -23.72 -1.97 -2.10
C ALA A 177 -23.59 -2.09 -0.56
N GLY A 178 -22.63 -1.38 0.02
CA GLY A 178 -22.33 -1.43 1.45
C GLY A 178 -21.33 -2.51 1.86
N GLU A 179 -20.72 -3.23 0.91
CA GLU A 179 -19.67 -4.22 1.19
C GLU A 179 -18.48 -3.60 1.95
N ARG A 180 -17.98 -4.32 2.96
CA ARG A 180 -16.91 -3.88 3.85
C ARG A 180 -15.56 -4.53 3.52
N LEU A 181 -15.51 -5.49 2.59
CA LEU A 181 -14.32 -6.25 2.20
C LEU A 181 -13.13 -5.37 1.76
N VAL A 182 -13.37 -4.18 1.22
CA VAL A 182 -12.30 -3.23 0.85
C VAL A 182 -11.47 -2.81 2.07
N ASP A 183 -12.10 -2.70 3.25
CA ASP A 183 -11.41 -2.29 4.47
C ASP A 183 -10.22 -3.22 4.81
N PRO A 184 -10.41 -4.55 5.00
CA PRO A 184 -9.30 -5.44 5.27
C PRO A 184 -8.40 -5.71 4.06
N LEU A 185 -8.90 -5.71 2.81
CA LEU A 185 -8.08 -5.98 1.61
C LEU A 185 -7.16 -4.82 1.22
N VAL A 186 -7.64 -3.58 1.36
CA VAL A 186 -6.96 -2.40 0.85
C VAL A 186 -6.57 -1.50 2.02
N THR A 187 -7.54 -0.90 2.71
CA THR A 187 -7.27 0.17 3.67
C THR A 187 -6.37 -0.26 4.84
N ARG A 188 -6.69 -1.37 5.51
CA ARG A 188 -5.84 -1.86 6.62
C ARG A 188 -4.58 -2.54 6.12
N GLN A 189 -4.63 -3.19 4.95
CA GLN A 189 -3.48 -3.84 4.35
C GLN A 189 -2.38 -2.82 4.00
N MET A 190 -2.75 -1.63 3.51
CA MET A 190 -1.80 -0.58 3.17
C MET A 190 -1.04 -0.04 4.38
N ARG A 191 -1.63 -0.09 5.59
CA ARG A 191 -0.92 0.25 6.83
C ARG A 191 0.30 -0.65 7.06
N GLU A 192 0.14 -1.94 6.76
CA GLU A 192 1.19 -2.93 6.90
C GLU A 192 2.22 -2.83 5.77
N ILE A 193 1.75 -2.57 4.54
CA ILE A 193 2.63 -2.37 3.37
C ILE A 193 3.55 -1.16 3.58
N ALA A 194 3.02 -0.04 4.10
CA ALA A 194 3.80 1.16 4.39
C ALA A 194 4.93 0.93 5.42
N ARG A 195 4.89 -0.19 6.17
CA ARG A 195 5.85 -0.56 7.22
C ARG A 195 6.72 -1.75 6.84
N ILE A 196 6.73 -2.14 5.56
CA ILE A 196 7.63 -3.20 5.07
C ILE A 196 9.10 -2.82 5.25
N GLY A 197 9.42 -1.52 5.21
CA GLY A 197 10.79 -1.03 5.26
C GLY A 197 11.47 -0.92 3.89
N ALA A 198 10.67 -0.93 2.83
CA ALA A 198 11.07 -0.72 1.45
C ALA A 198 10.01 0.12 0.72
N PRO A 199 10.40 0.96 -0.26
CA PRO A 199 9.44 1.69 -1.09
C PRO A 199 8.63 0.74 -1.98
N TYR A 200 7.39 1.12 -2.27
CA TYR A 200 6.47 0.39 -3.14
C TYR A 200 5.86 1.35 -4.17
N ASP A 201 5.52 0.84 -5.35
CA ASP A 201 4.63 1.52 -6.28
C ASP A 201 3.23 0.88 -6.19
N ALA A 202 2.19 1.59 -6.62
CA ALA A 202 0.83 1.06 -6.68
C ALA A 202 0.16 1.34 -8.03
N CYS A 203 -0.48 0.36 -8.65
CA CYS A 203 -1.17 0.51 -9.95
C CYS A 203 -2.51 -0.22 -9.97
N LEU A 204 -3.36 0.11 -10.95
CA LEU A 204 -4.46 -0.75 -11.38
C LEU A 204 -3.92 -1.92 -12.21
N ILE A 205 -4.56 -3.09 -12.12
CA ILE A 205 -4.19 -4.26 -12.91
C ILE A 205 -4.33 -4.03 -14.41
N SER A 206 -5.24 -3.13 -14.82
CA SER A 206 -5.41 -2.70 -16.21
C SER A 206 -4.21 -1.94 -16.78
N ASP A 207 -3.29 -1.47 -15.93
CA ASP A 207 -2.05 -0.79 -16.34
C ASP A 207 -0.79 -1.63 -16.07
N LEU A 208 -0.92 -2.88 -15.61
CA LEU A 208 0.20 -3.75 -15.25
C LEU A 208 1.22 -3.95 -16.39
N ASP A 209 0.76 -3.88 -17.64
CA ASP A 209 1.60 -3.99 -18.84
C ASP A 209 2.46 -2.74 -19.11
N LYS A 210 2.03 -1.56 -18.64
CA LYS A 210 2.77 -0.29 -18.74
C LYS A 210 3.75 -0.09 -17.58
N MET A 211 3.58 -0.85 -16.50
CA MET A 211 4.47 -0.78 -15.35
C MET A 211 5.84 -1.39 -15.68
N ARG A 212 6.89 -0.89 -15.03
CA ARG A 212 8.23 -1.50 -15.07
C ARG A 212 8.24 -2.88 -14.40
N ASP A 213 9.39 -3.53 -14.42
CA ASP A 213 9.59 -4.80 -13.73
C ASP A 213 9.81 -4.60 -12.22
N TYR A 214 9.17 -5.46 -11.43
CA TYR A 214 9.31 -5.50 -9.97
C TYR A 214 9.78 -6.91 -9.56
N LYS A 215 10.19 -7.05 -8.31
CA LYS A 215 10.58 -8.33 -7.72
C LYS A 215 9.41 -8.99 -6.99
N LEU A 216 8.62 -8.19 -6.29
CA LEU A 216 7.42 -8.61 -5.58
C LEU A 216 6.18 -7.89 -6.12
N TYR A 217 5.14 -8.67 -6.42
CA TYR A 217 3.82 -8.19 -6.81
C TYR A 217 2.80 -8.58 -5.73
N ILE A 218 2.05 -7.63 -5.21
CA ILE A 218 1.02 -7.85 -4.17
C ILE A 218 -0.35 -7.55 -4.78
N PHE A 219 -1.13 -8.60 -5.07
CA PHE A 219 -2.49 -8.48 -5.58
C PHE A 219 -3.46 -8.38 -4.41
N ALA A 220 -3.84 -7.14 -4.07
CA ALA A 220 -4.55 -6.83 -2.83
C ALA A 220 -6.07 -7.11 -2.91
N ASP A 221 -6.72 -6.66 -3.99
CA ASP A 221 -8.19 -6.71 -4.18
C ASP A 221 -8.58 -7.27 -5.56
N THR A 222 -7.69 -8.03 -6.19
CA THR A 222 -7.86 -8.54 -7.56
C THR A 222 -8.76 -9.78 -7.61
N LEU A 223 -10.01 -9.65 -7.17
CA LEU A 223 -10.99 -10.73 -7.13
C LEU A 223 -11.54 -11.11 -8.51
N TYR A 224 -11.62 -10.13 -9.42
CA TYR A 224 -11.89 -10.34 -10.84
C TYR A 224 -10.60 -10.13 -11.65
N ALA A 225 -10.41 -10.94 -12.69
CA ALA A 225 -9.38 -10.71 -13.70
C ALA A 225 -9.86 -11.18 -15.08
N SER A 226 -9.81 -10.28 -16.07
CA SER A 226 -10.12 -10.60 -17.47
C SER A 226 -9.02 -11.48 -18.10
N GLU A 227 -9.31 -12.11 -19.24
CA GLU A 227 -8.32 -12.96 -19.91
C GLU A 227 -7.06 -12.17 -20.34
N ALA A 228 -7.22 -10.92 -20.77
CA ALA A 228 -6.09 -10.05 -21.10
C ALA A 228 -5.22 -9.73 -19.89
N GLN A 229 -5.83 -9.53 -18.72
CA GLN A 229 -5.11 -9.33 -17.45
C GLN A 229 -4.41 -10.61 -17.00
N ARG A 230 -5.07 -11.78 -17.12
CA ARG A 230 -4.48 -13.10 -16.83
C ARG A 230 -3.25 -13.39 -17.70
N GLU A 231 -3.33 -13.10 -19.00
CA GLU A 231 -2.19 -13.21 -19.92
C GLU A 231 -1.04 -12.28 -19.51
N THR A 232 -1.37 -11.04 -19.15
CA THR A 232 -0.37 -10.06 -18.69
C THR A 232 0.33 -10.53 -17.42
N VAL A 233 -0.41 -11.08 -16.45
CA VAL A 233 0.13 -11.71 -15.23
C VAL A 233 1.06 -12.87 -15.60
N ARG A 234 0.63 -13.78 -16.49
CA ARG A 234 1.46 -14.92 -16.93
C ARG A 234 2.78 -14.44 -17.56
N ARG A 235 2.71 -13.44 -18.44
CA ARG A 235 3.88 -12.90 -19.17
C ARG A 235 4.83 -12.08 -18.30
N ARG A 236 4.32 -11.27 -17.36
CA ARG A 236 5.10 -10.26 -16.62
C ARG A 236 5.46 -10.71 -15.21
N VAL A 237 4.55 -11.42 -14.53
CA VAL A 237 4.61 -11.69 -13.09
C VAL A 237 5.01 -13.13 -12.80
N MET A 238 4.43 -14.09 -13.52
CA MET A 238 4.71 -15.52 -13.33
C MET A 238 5.97 -15.95 -14.11
N GLN A 239 7.06 -15.21 -13.90
CA GLN A 239 8.36 -15.39 -14.56
C GLN A 239 9.46 -15.74 -13.54
N PRO A 240 10.54 -16.43 -13.96
CA PRO A 240 11.64 -16.80 -13.07
C PRO A 240 12.18 -15.64 -12.22
N GLY A 241 12.35 -15.88 -10.93
CA GLY A 241 12.92 -14.90 -9.99
C GLY A 241 11.95 -13.82 -9.50
N LYS A 242 10.66 -13.89 -9.88
CA LYS A 242 9.60 -13.02 -9.37
C LYS A 242 8.84 -13.69 -8.23
N THR A 243 8.19 -12.89 -7.39
CA THR A 243 7.25 -13.35 -6.37
C THR A 243 5.91 -12.66 -6.55
N ALA A 244 4.82 -13.43 -6.53
CA ALA A 244 3.45 -12.93 -6.52
C ALA A 244 2.78 -13.33 -5.20
N LEU A 245 2.24 -12.36 -4.48
CA LEU A 245 1.38 -12.56 -3.32
C LEU A 245 -0.07 -12.31 -3.72
N TRP A 246 -0.91 -13.33 -3.51
CA TRP A 246 -2.33 -13.32 -3.79
C TRP A 246 -3.13 -13.30 -2.50
N VAL A 247 -3.93 -12.26 -2.30
CA VAL A 247 -4.71 -12.07 -1.07
C VAL A 247 -6.17 -12.47 -1.30
N TYR A 248 -6.68 -13.32 -0.41
CA TYR A 248 -8.06 -13.82 -0.32
C TYR A 248 -8.57 -14.63 -1.53
N ALA A 249 -9.23 -13.98 -2.50
CA ALA A 249 -9.95 -14.67 -3.58
C ALA A 249 -9.49 -14.20 -4.98
N PRO A 250 -8.17 -14.31 -5.28
CA PRO A 250 -7.57 -13.76 -6.49
C PRO A 250 -8.15 -14.36 -7.76
N GLY A 251 -8.73 -13.54 -8.65
CA GLY A 251 -9.27 -13.98 -9.92
C GLY A 251 -10.36 -15.04 -9.81
N LEU A 252 -11.05 -15.15 -8.67
CA LEU A 252 -12.17 -16.04 -8.47
C LEU A 252 -13.30 -15.75 -9.47
N MET A 253 -13.56 -14.47 -9.71
CA MET A 253 -14.64 -14.00 -10.57
C MET A 253 -14.21 -13.99 -12.04
N SER A 254 -15.12 -14.47 -12.89
CA SER A 254 -15.12 -14.23 -14.34
C SER A 254 -16.37 -13.44 -14.73
N GLU A 255 -16.55 -13.14 -16.01
CA GLU A 255 -17.80 -12.51 -16.50
C GLU A 255 -19.04 -13.42 -16.31
N THR A 256 -18.83 -14.73 -16.13
CA THR A 256 -19.92 -15.73 -16.17
C THR A 256 -20.07 -16.57 -14.91
N ASP A 257 -19.03 -16.68 -14.07
CA ASP A 257 -19.06 -17.56 -12.90
C ASP A 257 -18.11 -17.15 -11.75
N LEU A 258 -18.33 -17.81 -10.61
CA LEU A 258 -17.52 -17.70 -9.38
C LEU A 258 -16.97 -19.09 -9.05
N LYS A 259 -15.70 -19.35 -9.41
CA LYS A 259 -15.13 -20.70 -9.38
C LYS A 259 -13.70 -20.72 -8.86
N ALA A 260 -13.36 -21.71 -8.03
CA ALA A 260 -12.01 -21.89 -7.51
C ALA A 260 -11.01 -22.20 -8.62
N GLU A 261 -11.46 -22.82 -9.72
CA GLU A 261 -10.67 -23.11 -10.91
C GLU A 261 -10.16 -21.83 -11.59
N ASN A 262 -10.95 -20.75 -11.56
CA ASN A 262 -10.52 -19.45 -12.09
C ASN A 262 -9.34 -18.89 -11.29
N ALA A 263 -9.43 -18.96 -9.96
CA ALA A 263 -8.36 -18.53 -9.06
C ALA A 263 -7.13 -19.44 -9.18
N SER A 264 -7.34 -20.74 -9.37
CA SER A 264 -6.27 -21.72 -9.56
C SER A 264 -5.50 -21.46 -10.85
N SER A 265 -6.21 -21.15 -11.94
CA SER A 265 -5.61 -20.80 -13.23
C SER A 265 -4.74 -19.53 -13.16
N LEU A 266 -5.19 -18.50 -12.42
CA LEU A 266 -4.43 -17.25 -12.26
C LEU A 266 -3.18 -17.45 -11.40
N THR A 267 -3.32 -18.14 -10.27
CA THR A 267 -2.25 -18.26 -9.26
C THR A 267 -1.28 -19.39 -9.58
N GLY A 268 -1.70 -20.38 -10.37
CA GLY A 268 -0.96 -21.63 -10.58
C GLY A 268 -0.95 -22.56 -9.36
N ILE A 269 -1.78 -22.29 -8.34
CA ILE A 269 -1.97 -23.11 -7.14
C ILE A 269 -3.36 -23.73 -7.22
N ASP A 270 -3.49 -25.03 -7.00
CA ASP A 270 -4.81 -25.66 -6.94
C ASP A 270 -5.56 -25.19 -5.68
N LEU A 271 -6.63 -24.42 -5.87
CA LEU A 271 -7.46 -23.84 -4.81
C LEU A 271 -8.83 -24.54 -4.75
N ALA A 272 -9.34 -24.70 -3.53
CA ALA A 272 -10.70 -25.15 -3.28
C ALA A 272 -11.51 -24.04 -2.57
N MET A 273 -12.83 -24.14 -2.65
CA MET A 273 -13.75 -23.11 -2.18
C MET A 273 -14.97 -23.70 -1.49
N ASP A 274 -15.46 -23.01 -0.46
CA ASP A 274 -16.81 -23.15 0.09
C ASP A 274 -17.56 -21.82 -0.02
N ALA A 275 -18.63 -21.80 -0.82
CA ALA A 275 -19.47 -20.62 -1.03
C ALA A 275 -20.78 -20.65 -0.22
N THR A 276 -20.99 -21.71 0.58
CA THR A 276 -22.20 -21.90 1.39
C THR A 276 -22.06 -21.37 2.82
N THR A 277 -20.83 -21.19 3.28
CA THR A 277 -20.54 -20.67 4.61
C THR A 277 -19.86 -19.31 4.55
N ALA A 278 -20.01 -18.54 5.63
CA ALA A 278 -19.28 -17.31 5.86
C ALA A 278 -18.63 -17.37 7.24
N CYS A 279 -17.44 -16.80 7.41
CA CYS A 279 -16.78 -16.75 8.71
C CYS A 279 -15.69 -15.67 8.79
N PRO A 280 -15.27 -15.28 10.00
CA PRO A 280 -14.05 -14.51 10.18
C PRO A 280 -12.86 -15.33 9.68
N LEU A 281 -12.07 -14.75 8.77
CA LEU A 281 -10.89 -15.42 8.22
C LEU A 281 -9.64 -14.98 8.96
N GLY A 282 -8.98 -15.93 9.62
CA GLY A 282 -7.65 -15.73 10.17
C GLY A 282 -6.66 -16.78 9.70
N VAL A 283 -5.37 -16.46 9.68
CA VAL A 283 -4.29 -17.41 9.42
C VAL A 283 -3.41 -17.48 10.66
N VAL A 284 -3.07 -18.72 11.07
CA VAL A 284 -2.01 -19.01 12.02
C VAL A 284 -0.81 -19.58 11.28
N ILE A 285 0.39 -19.08 11.56
CA ILE A 285 1.61 -19.61 10.96
C ILE A 285 1.95 -20.95 11.64
N THR A 286 2.32 -21.96 10.84
CA THR A 286 2.63 -23.31 11.33
C THR A 286 4.00 -23.81 10.91
N ASP A 287 4.61 -23.23 9.88
CA ASP A 287 6.01 -23.46 9.54
C ASP A 287 6.79 -22.17 9.80
N TYR A 288 7.63 -22.17 10.84
CA TYR A 288 8.51 -21.05 11.20
C TYR A 288 9.96 -21.24 10.71
N ALA A 289 10.27 -22.37 10.07
CA ALA A 289 11.60 -22.65 9.53
C ALA A 289 11.76 -22.05 8.13
N HIS A 290 10.67 -21.96 7.36
CA HIS A 290 10.70 -21.41 6.01
C HIS A 290 11.12 -19.93 5.98
N PRO A 291 11.94 -19.48 5.00
CA PRO A 291 12.40 -18.10 4.93
C PRO A 291 11.30 -17.03 4.92
N ALA A 292 10.13 -17.33 4.37
CA ALA A 292 8.97 -16.44 4.35
C ALA A 292 8.38 -16.16 5.75
N THR A 293 8.58 -17.06 6.72
CA THR A 293 7.91 -17.03 8.03
C THR A 293 8.89 -17.08 9.20
N ARG A 294 10.18 -17.25 8.92
CA ARG A 294 11.25 -17.27 9.93
C ARG A 294 11.34 -15.95 10.69
N GLY A 295 11.51 -16.06 12.00
CA GLY A 295 11.65 -14.91 12.91
C GLY A 295 10.34 -14.18 13.22
N LEU A 296 9.20 -14.66 12.71
CA LEU A 296 7.89 -14.18 13.15
C LEU A 296 7.56 -14.70 14.56
N ALA A 297 6.66 -14.01 15.26
CA ALA A 297 6.21 -14.44 16.58
C ALA A 297 5.57 -15.84 16.52
N PRO A 298 5.91 -16.76 17.45
CA PRO A 298 5.52 -18.17 17.41
C PRO A 298 4.01 -18.43 17.56
N ASP A 299 3.23 -17.40 17.87
CA ASP A 299 1.78 -17.40 18.00
C ASP A 299 1.10 -16.40 17.04
N LEU A 300 1.84 -15.90 16.05
CA LEU A 300 1.34 -14.91 15.11
C LEU A 300 0.07 -15.41 14.41
N ARG A 301 -1.03 -14.70 14.69
CA ARG A 301 -2.30 -14.81 14.01
C ARG A 301 -2.68 -13.46 13.42
N PHE A 302 -3.16 -13.47 12.19
CA PHE A 302 -3.66 -12.29 11.52
C PHE A 302 -4.91 -12.62 10.70
N GLY A 303 -5.65 -11.60 10.26
CA GLY A 303 -6.89 -11.79 9.54
C GLY A 303 -7.91 -10.70 9.84
N THR A 304 -9.17 -10.99 9.56
CA THR A 304 -10.28 -10.07 9.75
C THR A 304 -11.43 -10.72 10.52
N GLU A 305 -12.11 -9.90 11.33
CA GLU A 305 -13.32 -10.27 12.07
C GLU A 305 -14.60 -10.19 11.19
N LEU A 306 -14.48 -9.74 9.94
CA LEU A 306 -15.59 -9.73 9.00
C LEU A 306 -15.92 -11.17 8.57
N ASN A 307 -17.21 -11.51 8.57
CA ASN A 307 -17.68 -12.76 7.98
C ASN A 307 -17.53 -12.68 6.46
N LEU A 308 -16.55 -13.40 5.92
CA LEU A 308 -16.28 -13.44 4.49
C LEU A 308 -16.77 -14.75 3.88
N SER A 309 -17.30 -14.64 2.67
CA SER A 309 -17.67 -15.73 1.79
C SER A 309 -17.36 -15.29 0.35
N PRO A 310 -16.89 -16.19 -0.53
CA PRO A 310 -16.60 -17.59 -0.25
C PRO A 310 -15.27 -17.82 0.47
N ILE A 311 -15.16 -18.93 1.19
CA ILE A 311 -13.93 -19.33 1.88
C ILE A 311 -13.05 -20.09 0.89
N LEU A 312 -11.84 -19.61 0.61
CA LEU A 312 -10.86 -20.30 -0.23
C LEU A 312 -9.70 -20.86 0.60
N TRP A 313 -9.16 -22.01 0.18
CA TRP A 313 -7.94 -22.59 0.75
C TRP A 313 -7.10 -23.30 -0.31
N CYS A 314 -5.82 -23.52 -0.01
CA CYS A 314 -4.93 -24.29 -0.85
C CYS A 314 -5.25 -25.79 -0.75
N ALA A 315 -5.54 -26.41 -1.89
CA ALA A 315 -5.74 -27.86 -2.05
C ALA A 315 -4.57 -28.51 -2.83
N ASP A 316 -3.56 -27.72 -3.22
CA ASP A 316 -2.40 -28.20 -3.99
C ASP A 316 -1.42 -28.97 -3.11
N THR A 317 -1.31 -30.27 -3.38
CA THR A 317 -0.39 -31.17 -2.65
C THR A 317 1.09 -30.90 -2.93
N ARG A 318 1.41 -30.09 -3.95
CA ARG A 318 2.78 -29.70 -4.29
C ARG A 318 3.17 -28.35 -3.68
N ALA A 319 2.23 -27.62 -3.07
CA ALA A 319 2.52 -26.38 -2.39
C ALA A 319 3.10 -26.65 -1.00
N THR A 320 4.06 -25.83 -0.59
CA THR A 320 4.54 -25.78 0.79
C THR A 320 3.53 -25.01 1.64
N ILE A 321 2.99 -25.66 2.67
CA ILE A 321 2.03 -25.05 3.58
C ILE A 321 2.76 -24.32 4.70
N LEU A 322 2.59 -23.01 4.76
CA LEU A 322 3.25 -22.11 5.70
C LEU A 322 2.35 -21.77 6.90
N GLY A 323 1.03 -21.83 6.71
CA GLY A 323 0.05 -21.53 7.75
C GLY A 323 -1.33 -22.08 7.43
N HIS A 324 -2.17 -22.13 8.45
CA HIS A 324 -3.52 -22.67 8.38
C HIS A 324 -4.57 -21.58 8.56
N LEU A 325 -5.57 -21.61 7.69
CA LEU A 325 -6.80 -20.85 7.80
C LEU A 325 -7.60 -21.37 8.99
N VAL A 326 -8.01 -20.43 9.82
CA VAL A 326 -8.80 -20.64 11.03
C VAL A 326 -9.97 -19.66 11.05
N GLY A 327 -11.08 -20.13 11.58
CA GLY A 327 -12.32 -19.36 11.68
C GLY A 327 -13.41 -20.18 12.33
N THR A 328 -14.46 -19.49 12.77
CA THR A 328 -15.68 -20.14 13.26
C THR A 328 -16.78 -19.88 12.24
N PRO A 329 -17.05 -20.83 11.33
CA PRO A 329 -18.15 -20.74 10.39
C PRO A 329 -19.45 -20.34 11.06
N THR A 330 -20.16 -19.39 10.47
CA THR A 330 -21.57 -19.15 10.77
C THR A 330 -22.38 -19.90 9.73
N SER A 331 -23.05 -20.98 10.13
CA SER A 331 -24.03 -21.69 9.31
C SER A 331 -25.43 -21.42 9.83
N THR A 332 -26.40 -21.26 8.93
CA THR A 332 -27.83 -21.20 9.27
C THR A 332 -28.45 -22.57 9.54
N GLU A 333 -27.74 -23.67 9.24
CA GLU A 333 -28.31 -25.02 9.17
C GLU A 333 -27.74 -26.01 10.20
N THR A 334 -26.67 -25.68 10.92
CA THR A 334 -26.10 -26.62 11.92
C THR A 334 -25.33 -25.90 13.02
N PRO A 335 -25.50 -26.26 14.32
CA PRO A 335 -24.70 -25.68 15.39
C PRO A 335 -23.21 -26.00 15.17
N VAL A 336 -22.42 -24.96 14.93
CA VAL A 336 -21.01 -25.08 14.56
C VAL A 336 -20.19 -25.34 15.83
N LYS A 337 -19.37 -26.40 15.83
CA LYS A 337 -18.35 -26.62 16.86
C LYS A 337 -17.35 -25.46 16.81
N TRP A 338 -17.07 -24.87 17.96
CA TRP A 338 -16.03 -23.85 18.16
C TRP A 338 -14.71 -24.30 17.47
N TRP A 339 -14.19 -23.48 16.55
CA TRP A 339 -12.98 -23.72 15.74
C TRP A 339 -13.01 -24.81 14.65
N SER A 340 -14.13 -24.96 13.93
CA SER A 340 -14.22 -26.04 12.92
C SER A 340 -13.39 -25.85 11.64
N LEU A 341 -12.93 -24.63 11.31
CA LEU A 341 -12.15 -24.39 10.10
C LEU A 341 -10.65 -24.59 10.38
N TRP A 342 -10.06 -25.62 9.76
CA TRP A 342 -8.62 -25.87 9.72
C TRP A 342 -8.26 -26.34 8.31
N ARG A 343 -7.77 -25.41 7.49
CA ARG A 343 -7.42 -25.65 6.08
C ARG A 343 -6.09 -25.00 5.74
N PRO A 344 -5.32 -25.46 4.75
CA PRO A 344 -4.09 -24.78 4.32
C PRO A 344 -4.39 -23.38 3.78
N GLY A 345 -4.16 -22.36 4.61
CA GLY A 345 -4.61 -20.98 4.38
C GLY A 345 -3.49 -20.03 3.96
N PHE A 346 -2.25 -20.46 4.10
CA PHE A 346 -1.10 -19.71 3.63
C PHE A 346 -0.09 -20.70 3.05
N ALA A 347 0.15 -20.59 1.75
CA ALA A 347 0.91 -21.57 0.99
C ALA A 347 1.78 -20.91 -0.07
N LEU A 348 2.90 -21.57 -0.39
CA LEU A 348 3.81 -21.15 -1.44
C LEU A 348 4.01 -22.30 -2.43
N LYS A 349 4.01 -21.98 -3.72
CA LYS A 349 4.38 -22.90 -4.80
C LYS A 349 5.25 -22.21 -5.82
N THR A 350 6.32 -22.86 -6.27
CA THR A 350 7.08 -22.38 -7.41
C THR A 350 6.38 -22.76 -8.71
N VAL A 351 6.02 -21.77 -9.53
CA VAL A 351 5.35 -21.92 -10.82
C VAL A 351 6.19 -21.23 -11.87
N ASN A 352 6.71 -21.96 -12.86
CA ASN A 352 7.58 -21.44 -13.91
C ASN A 352 8.79 -20.62 -13.36
N GLY A 353 9.34 -21.03 -12.21
CA GLY A 353 10.44 -20.33 -11.54
C GLY A 353 10.05 -19.08 -10.75
N ALA A 354 8.78 -18.66 -10.78
CA ALA A 354 8.23 -17.63 -9.90
C ALA A 354 7.72 -18.25 -8.59
N ASN A 355 7.83 -17.52 -7.47
CA ASN A 355 7.17 -17.89 -6.23
C ASN A 355 5.73 -17.38 -6.25
N SER A 356 4.75 -18.29 -6.32
CA SER A 356 3.34 -17.98 -6.13
C SER A 356 2.96 -18.20 -4.68
N VAL A 357 2.52 -17.15 -3.99
CA VAL A 357 2.19 -17.17 -2.57
C VAL A 357 0.71 -16.84 -2.42
N PHE A 358 -0.07 -17.77 -1.89
CA PHE A 358 -1.49 -17.59 -1.65
C PHE A 358 -1.76 -17.41 -0.15
N CYS A 359 -2.56 -16.42 0.21
CA CYS A 359 -3.06 -16.21 1.56
C CYS A 359 -4.58 -16.06 1.57
N SER A 360 -5.28 -16.98 2.23
CA SER A 360 -6.74 -17.00 2.36
C SER A 360 -7.31 -15.84 3.15
N ALA A 361 -6.53 -15.22 4.04
CA ALA A 361 -7.01 -14.14 4.90
C ALA A 361 -6.37 -12.79 4.50
N PRO A 362 -7.13 -11.69 4.54
CA PRO A 362 -6.58 -10.35 4.36
C PRO A 362 -5.76 -9.89 5.58
N GLN A 363 -5.21 -8.68 5.52
CA GLN A 363 -4.48 -8.02 6.62
C GLN A 363 -3.18 -8.74 7.04
N LEU A 364 -2.34 -9.08 6.06
CA LEU A 364 -1.03 -9.64 6.32
C LEU A 364 -0.14 -8.61 7.04
N PRO A 365 0.54 -8.98 8.14
CA PRO A 365 1.34 -8.04 8.94
C PRO A 365 2.65 -7.67 8.24
N ALA A 366 3.16 -6.47 8.54
CA ALA A 366 4.36 -5.88 7.94
C ALA A 366 5.59 -6.79 8.03
N ALA A 367 5.77 -7.49 9.16
CA ALA A 367 6.88 -8.43 9.34
C ALA A 367 6.83 -9.62 8.37
N LEU A 368 5.63 -10.16 8.12
CA LEU A 368 5.43 -11.24 7.15
C LEU A 368 5.66 -10.72 5.72
N LEU A 369 5.09 -9.56 5.39
CA LEU A 369 5.30 -8.92 4.08
C LEU A 369 6.78 -8.62 3.82
N ARG A 370 7.53 -8.17 4.85
CA ARG A 370 8.98 -7.96 4.79
C ARG A 370 9.76 -9.24 4.53
N ASN A 371 9.35 -10.35 5.13
CA ASN A 371 9.98 -11.64 4.83
C ASN A 371 9.69 -12.11 3.39
N LEU A 372 8.49 -11.87 2.86
CA LEU A 372 8.17 -12.12 1.45
C LEU A 372 8.97 -11.20 0.51
N ALA A 373 9.16 -9.93 0.89
CA ALA A 373 10.00 -9.00 0.15
C ALA A 373 11.46 -9.49 0.12
N ARG A 374 12.02 -9.92 1.27
CA ARG A 374 13.36 -10.52 1.33
C ARG A 374 13.47 -11.79 0.48
N LEU A 375 12.46 -12.66 0.52
CA LEU A 375 12.39 -13.86 -0.32
C LEU A 375 12.42 -13.52 -1.81
N ALA A 376 11.73 -12.44 -2.20
CA ALA A 376 11.75 -11.92 -3.57
C ALA A 376 13.05 -11.18 -3.93
N GLY A 377 13.99 -11.01 -2.98
CA GLY A 377 15.23 -10.27 -3.18
C GLY A 377 15.08 -8.75 -3.19
N VAL A 378 13.98 -8.21 -2.64
CA VAL A 378 13.79 -6.77 -2.45
C VAL A 378 14.77 -6.24 -1.41
N HIS A 379 15.36 -5.09 -1.68
CA HIS A 379 16.20 -4.37 -0.75
C HIS A 379 15.37 -3.77 0.40
N ILE A 380 15.76 -4.06 1.64
CA ILE A 380 15.12 -3.56 2.85
C ILE A 380 16.02 -2.48 3.47
N TYR A 381 15.51 -1.26 3.54
CA TYR A 381 16.22 -0.09 4.10
C TYR A 381 16.18 -0.08 5.62
N ASP A 382 15.00 -0.31 6.19
CA ASP A 382 14.71 -0.38 7.63
C ASP A 382 13.95 -1.67 7.94
N ASP A 383 14.21 -2.29 9.10
CA ASP A 383 13.50 -3.49 9.54
C ASP A 383 12.74 -3.33 10.87
N GLN A 384 12.68 -2.10 11.40
CA GLN A 384 12.02 -1.77 12.67
C GLN A 384 10.53 -1.50 12.53
N GLY A 385 9.99 -1.49 11.30
CA GLY A 385 8.55 -1.31 11.06
C GLY A 385 8.11 0.15 11.06
N ASP A 386 9.03 1.06 10.77
CA ASP A 386 8.68 2.46 10.53
C ASP A 386 8.07 2.67 9.14
N VAL A 387 7.46 3.83 8.95
CA VAL A 387 7.01 4.29 7.64
C VAL A 387 8.22 4.80 6.87
N LEU A 388 8.40 4.31 5.64
CA LEU A 388 9.55 4.63 4.81
C LEU A 388 9.13 5.12 3.43
N PHE A 389 9.77 6.20 2.99
CA PHE A 389 9.62 6.75 1.64
C PHE A 389 11.00 6.85 1.00
N ALA A 390 11.16 6.36 -0.22
CA ALA A 390 12.44 6.43 -0.91
C ALA A 390 12.29 6.52 -2.42
N ASN A 391 13.22 7.22 -3.05
CA ASN A 391 13.50 7.16 -4.47
C ASN A 391 15.02 7.09 -4.69
N SER A 392 15.51 7.29 -5.92
CA SER A 392 16.93 7.10 -6.24
C SER A 392 17.90 8.07 -5.54
N GLY A 393 17.42 9.23 -5.09
CA GLY A 393 18.21 10.30 -4.49
C GLY A 393 17.69 10.82 -3.16
N PHE A 394 16.57 10.30 -2.66
CA PHE A 394 15.92 10.75 -1.43
C PHE A 394 15.44 9.58 -0.59
N LEU A 395 15.57 9.71 0.73
CA LEU A 395 15.08 8.77 1.73
C LEU A 395 14.44 9.53 2.89
N ALA A 396 13.30 9.06 3.37
CA ALA A 396 12.70 9.58 4.60
C ALA A 396 12.10 8.45 5.43
N ILE A 397 12.14 8.64 6.75
CA ILE A 397 11.56 7.74 7.75
C ILE A 397 10.69 8.56 8.69
N HIS A 398 9.50 8.04 8.98
CA HIS A 398 8.63 8.53 10.06
C HIS A 398 8.39 7.42 11.08
N THR A 399 8.75 7.70 12.33
CA THR A 399 8.75 6.69 13.40
C THR A 399 7.45 6.70 14.19
N ALA A 400 7.00 5.51 14.63
CA ALA A 400 5.98 5.41 15.68
C ALA A 400 6.60 5.44 17.08
N HIS A 401 7.81 4.90 17.22
CA HIS A 401 8.52 4.75 18.47
C HIS A 401 9.95 5.28 18.37
N ALA A 402 10.45 5.87 19.46
CA ALA A 402 11.82 6.36 19.54
C ALA A 402 12.82 5.21 19.46
N GLY A 403 14.00 5.47 18.88
CA GLY A 403 15.14 4.58 18.97
C GLY A 403 16.17 4.81 17.87
N GLU A 404 17.23 4.01 17.92
CA GLU A 404 18.23 3.99 16.86
C GLU A 404 17.77 3.12 15.69
N ARG A 405 18.00 3.58 14.46
CA ARG A 405 17.78 2.84 13.21
C ARG A 405 19.11 2.60 12.52
N LEU A 406 19.30 1.38 12.02
CA LEU A 406 20.37 1.05 11.09
C LEU A 406 19.77 1.05 9.68
N ILE A 407 20.03 2.12 8.94
CA ILE A 407 19.50 2.34 7.60
C ILE A 407 20.47 1.77 6.59
N ARG A 408 19.99 0.88 5.71
CA ARG A 408 20.80 0.19 4.70
C ARG A 408 20.50 0.72 3.31
N LEU A 409 21.53 1.07 2.55
CA LEU A 409 21.43 1.62 1.21
C LEU A 409 21.66 0.52 0.16
N PRO A 410 20.97 0.57 -1.00
CA PRO A 410 21.13 -0.43 -2.06
C PRO A 410 22.51 -0.33 -2.75
N ARG A 411 23.18 0.82 -2.62
CA ARG A 411 24.51 1.12 -3.16
C ARG A 411 25.28 2.00 -2.19
N PRO A 412 26.62 2.04 -2.25
CA PRO A 412 27.39 3.10 -1.61
C PRO A 412 26.91 4.47 -2.09
N ALA A 413 26.69 5.40 -1.16
CA ALA A 413 26.23 6.76 -1.46
C ALA A 413 26.81 7.79 -0.49
N THR A 414 26.72 9.05 -0.85
CA THR A 414 26.89 10.18 0.07
C THR A 414 25.54 10.54 0.66
N VAL A 415 25.48 10.62 1.99
CA VAL A 415 24.25 10.89 2.74
C VAL A 415 24.37 12.23 3.43
N THR A 416 23.38 13.10 3.22
CA THR A 416 23.26 14.42 3.85
C THR A 416 21.87 14.54 4.46
N ASP A 417 21.76 15.08 5.68
CA ASP A 417 20.47 15.40 6.27
C ASP A 417 19.79 16.50 5.43
N ALA A 418 18.62 16.19 4.86
CA ALA A 418 17.92 17.11 3.96
C ALA A 418 17.22 18.26 4.70
N MET A 419 17.09 18.16 6.03
CA MET A 419 16.46 19.18 6.87
C MET A 419 17.49 20.19 7.39
N THR A 420 18.72 19.75 7.69
CA THR A 420 19.79 20.59 8.26
C THR A 420 20.93 20.89 7.29
N GLY A 421 21.13 20.08 6.25
CA GLY A 421 22.28 20.15 5.35
C GLY A 421 23.56 19.53 5.92
N GLU A 422 23.51 18.92 7.11
CA GLU A 422 24.68 18.33 7.75
C GLU A 422 25.09 17.01 7.07
N PRO A 423 26.41 16.78 6.86
CA PRO A 423 26.88 15.54 6.28
C PRO A 423 26.70 14.38 7.27
N VAL A 424 26.07 13.30 6.82
CA VAL A 424 25.89 12.07 7.61
C VAL A 424 27.00 11.05 7.31
N GLY A 425 27.37 10.91 6.04
CA GLY A 425 28.42 9.97 5.64
C GLY A 425 28.77 10.09 4.15
N ARG A 426 29.99 9.67 3.78
CA ARG A 426 30.46 9.65 2.40
C ARG A 426 30.81 8.23 1.98
N ASN A 427 30.32 7.80 0.82
CA ASN A 427 30.56 6.46 0.28
C ASN A 427 30.20 5.33 1.27
N VAL A 428 29.07 5.48 1.96
CA VAL A 428 28.58 4.52 2.96
C VAL A 428 27.50 3.62 2.37
N ARG A 429 27.43 2.36 2.80
CA ARG A 429 26.33 1.43 2.48
C ARG A 429 25.27 1.37 3.57
N GLU A 430 25.57 1.90 4.74
CA GLU A 430 24.65 1.98 5.87
C GLU A 430 25.04 3.13 6.78
N PHE A 431 24.07 3.65 7.53
CA PHE A 431 24.31 4.66 8.56
C PHE A 431 23.32 4.49 9.71
N ARG A 432 23.64 5.06 10.87
CA ARG A 432 22.78 5.04 12.05
C ARG A 432 22.12 6.39 12.25
N ALA A 433 20.84 6.38 12.63
CA ALA A 433 20.10 7.57 13.01
C ALA A 433 19.28 7.29 14.27
N THR A 434 19.46 8.11 15.30
CA THR A 434 18.60 8.08 16.49
C THR A 434 17.45 9.04 16.26
N ILE A 435 16.24 8.49 16.15
CA ILE A 435 15.04 9.25 15.82
C ILE A 435 14.06 9.12 16.99
N PRO A 436 13.58 10.24 17.56
CA PRO A 436 12.51 10.20 18.55
C PRO A 436 11.22 9.61 17.98
N GLY A 437 10.24 9.30 18.82
CA GLY A 437 8.96 8.76 18.35
C GLY A 437 8.08 9.86 17.74
N GLN A 438 7.30 9.51 16.71
CA GLN A 438 6.40 10.44 16.00
C GLN A 438 7.14 11.54 15.23
N GLU A 439 8.43 11.34 14.96
CA GLU A 439 9.24 12.30 14.22
C GLU A 439 9.59 11.79 12.81
N THR A 440 9.81 12.76 11.93
CA THR A 440 10.28 12.53 10.56
C THR A 440 11.73 12.96 10.42
N ARG A 441 12.52 12.17 9.68
CA ARG A 441 13.85 12.56 9.18
C ARG A 441 13.93 12.29 7.69
N CYS A 442 14.67 13.15 6.99
CA CYS A 442 14.82 13.15 5.55
C CYS A 442 16.30 13.24 5.19
N TRP A 443 16.73 12.53 4.16
CA TRP A 443 18.11 12.51 3.69
C TRP A 443 18.18 12.57 2.17
N TRP A 444 19.16 13.32 1.67
CA TRP A 444 19.64 13.19 0.30
C TRP A 444 20.62 12.02 0.22
N VAL A 445 20.53 11.23 -0.85
CA VAL A 445 21.29 9.98 -1.06
C VAL A 445 21.90 9.99 -2.46
N ASP A 446 23.09 10.57 -2.59
CA ASP A 446 23.75 10.80 -3.88
C ASP A 446 24.77 9.71 -4.25
#